data_AF-A0A955HGX8-F1
#
_entry.id   AF-A0A955HGX8-F1
#
_cell.length_a   1.000
_cell.length_b   1.000
_cell.length_c   1.000
_cell.angle_alpha   90.00
_cell.angle_beta   90.00
_cell.angle_gamma   90.00
#
_symmetry.space_group_name_H-M   'P 1'
#
loop_
_entity.id
_entity.type
_entity.pdbx_description
1 polymer ?
#
loop_
_entity_poly.entity_id
_entity_poly.type
_entity_poly.pdbx_seq_one_letter_code
_entity_poly.pdbx_strand_id
1 'polypeptide(L)'
;MTHDDFIWALNEEIDALKTMLIEKNRKYGNSALQPARIFAKSDAIEQLNVRIDDKLSRIKNQQADEDEDAEFDLLGYLLLKRTLINYNLNISTAYT
;
A
#
# COMPACT_ATOMS: atom_id res chain seq x y z
N MET A 1 13.41 24.97 -7.58
CA MET A 1 12.53 24.47 -6.51
C MET A 1 13.02 25.09 -5.22
N THR A 2 12.22 26.00 -4.66
CA THR A 2 12.43 26.56 -3.32
C THR A 2 12.14 25.51 -2.25
N HIS A 3 12.46 25.80 -0.99
CA HIS A 3 12.06 24.94 0.13
C HIS A 3 10.53 24.74 0.19
N ASP A 4 9.78 25.82 -0.04
CA ASP A 4 8.32 25.81 -0.02
C ASP A 4 7.75 25.01 -1.21
N ASP A 5 8.37 25.11 -2.39
CA ASP A 5 7.98 24.32 -3.56
C ASP A 5 8.14 22.81 -3.30
N PHE A 6 9.22 22.41 -2.61
CA PHE A 6 9.46 21.00 -2.27
C PHE A 6 8.41 20.46 -1.29
N ILE A 7 8.12 21.23 -0.23
CA ILE A 7 7.10 20.85 0.76
C ILE A 7 5.73 20.69 0.08
N TRP A 8 5.37 21.65 -0.77
CA TRP A 8 4.10 21.60 -1.50
C TRP A 8 4.03 20.35 -2.38
N ALA A 9 5.03 20.11 -3.23
CA ALA A 9 5.04 18.95 -4.12
C ALA A 9 4.98 17.62 -3.35
N LEU A 10 5.71 17.52 -2.24
CA LEU A 10 5.68 16.32 -1.39
C LEU A 10 4.29 16.07 -0.78
N ASN A 11 3.61 17.12 -0.33
CA ASN A 11 2.27 17.00 0.23
C ASN A 11 1.26 16.52 -0.81
N GLU A 12 1.32 17.05 -2.04
CA GLU A 12 0.44 16.62 -3.12
C GLU A 12 0.60 15.12 -3.42
N GLU A 13 1.84 14.62 -3.47
CA GLU A 13 2.13 13.19 -3.67
C GLU A 13 1.59 12.31 -2.54
N ILE A 14 1.76 12.76 -1.28
CA ILE A 14 1.24 12.04 -0.10
C ILE A 14 -0.29 12.01 -0.11
N ASP A 15 -0.94 13.13 -0.45
CA ASP A 15 -2.40 13.23 -0.49
C ASP A 15 -2.99 12.40 -1.64
N ALA A 16 -2.32 12.35 -2.79
CA ALA A 16 -2.67 11.44 -3.87
C ALA A 16 -2.59 9.97 -3.41
N LEU A 17 -1.50 9.59 -2.73
CA LEU A 17 -1.29 8.23 -2.26
C LEU A 17 -2.36 7.83 -1.24
N LYS A 18 -2.65 8.73 -0.29
CA LYS A 18 -3.71 8.56 0.71
C LYS A 18 -5.08 8.38 0.05
N THR A 19 -5.41 9.22 -0.93
CA THR A 19 -6.68 9.15 -1.65
C THR A 19 -6.83 7.83 -2.38
N MET A 20 -5.79 7.38 -3.08
CA MET A 20 -5.76 6.09 -3.76
C MET A 20 -6.00 4.92 -2.78
N LEU A 21 -5.34 4.91 -1.62
CA LEU A 21 -5.52 3.87 -0.62
C LEU A 21 -6.93 3.86 0.00
N ILE A 22 -7.51 5.02 0.27
CA ILE A 22 -8.89 5.15 0.76
C ILE A 22 -9.88 4.61 -0.27
N GLU A 23 -9.73 4.97 -1.54
CA GLU A 23 -10.61 4.48 -2.60
C GLU A 23 -10.47 2.96 -2.81
N LYS A 24 -9.26 2.40 -2.72
CA LYS A 24 -9.08 0.93 -2.70
C LYS A 24 -9.78 0.29 -1.51
N ASN A 25 -9.66 0.85 -0.31
CA ASN A 25 -10.36 0.34 0.87
C ASN A 25 -11.87 0.42 0.71
N ARG A 26 -12.40 1.51 0.14
CA ARG A 26 -13.83 1.65 -0.16
C ARG A 26 -14.33 0.59 -1.14
N LYS A 27 -13.55 0.28 -2.19
CA LYS A 27 -13.91 -0.72 -3.22
C LYS A 27 -13.81 -2.16 -2.74
N TYR A 28 -12.78 -2.49 -1.97
CA TYR A 28 -12.45 -3.88 -1.59
C TYR A 28 -12.63 -4.16 -0.09
N GLY A 29 -13.21 -3.22 0.65
CA GLY A 29 -13.31 -3.26 2.10
C GLY A 29 -11.95 -3.22 2.79
N ASN A 30 -11.94 -3.58 4.07
CA ASN A 30 -10.72 -3.70 4.86
C ASN A 30 -9.87 -4.94 4.53
N SER A 31 -9.94 -5.45 3.30
CA SER A 31 -9.29 -6.71 2.90
C SER A 31 -7.77 -6.70 3.02
N ALA A 32 -7.13 -5.52 2.97
CA ALA A 32 -5.69 -5.37 3.18
C ALA A 32 -5.25 -5.70 4.64
N LEU A 33 -6.09 -5.40 5.64
CA LEU A 33 -5.78 -5.65 7.06
C LEU A 33 -6.55 -6.86 7.60
N GLN A 34 -7.75 -7.09 7.08
CA GLN A 34 -8.70 -8.14 7.43
C GLN A 34 -9.10 -8.89 6.15
N PRO A 35 -8.20 -9.73 5.60
CA PRO A 35 -8.47 -10.44 4.37
C PRO A 35 -9.70 -11.33 4.51
N ALA A 36 -10.56 -11.35 3.47
CA ALA A 36 -11.81 -12.09 3.48
C ALA A 36 -11.65 -13.61 3.59
N ARG A 37 -10.44 -14.14 3.28
CA ARG A 37 -10.07 -15.56 3.41
C ARG A 37 -11.04 -16.54 2.74
N ILE A 38 -11.62 -16.14 1.61
CA ILE A 38 -12.55 -16.99 0.84
C ILE A 38 -11.80 -18.20 0.25
N PHE A 39 -10.69 -17.95 -0.45
CA PHE A 39 -9.79 -18.99 -0.96
C PHE A 39 -8.37 -18.87 -0.41
N ALA A 40 -7.89 -17.63 -0.25
CA ALA A 40 -6.56 -17.36 0.30
C ALA A 40 -6.52 -17.70 1.80
N LYS A 41 -5.53 -18.52 2.19
CA LYS A 41 -5.33 -18.94 3.59
C LYS A 41 -4.13 -18.27 4.26
N SER A 42 -3.31 -17.56 3.50
CA SER A 42 -2.16 -16.82 4.00
C SER A 42 -2.59 -15.66 4.89
N ASP A 43 -1.70 -15.23 5.78
CA ASP A 43 -1.93 -14.04 6.59
C ASP A 43 -1.89 -12.75 5.74
N ALA A 44 -2.30 -11.64 6.35
CA ALA A 44 -2.40 -10.36 5.66
C ALA A 44 -1.04 -9.80 5.21
N ILE A 45 0.04 -10.04 5.97
CA ILE A 45 1.38 -9.58 5.61
C ILE A 45 1.87 -10.33 4.38
N GLU A 46 1.67 -11.64 4.34
CA GLU A 46 2.06 -12.45 3.19
C GLU A 46 1.26 -12.09 1.94
N GLN A 47 -0.03 -11.81 2.06
CA GLN A 47 -0.82 -11.31 0.93
C GLN A 47 -0.31 -9.96 0.41
N LEU A 48 0.12 -9.06 1.30
CA LEU A 48 0.74 -7.79 0.91
C LEU A 48 2.10 -8.02 0.23
N ASN A 49 2.91 -8.98 0.70
CA ASN A 49 4.18 -9.35 0.07
C ASN A 49 3.98 -9.82 -1.38
N VAL A 50 3.01 -10.71 -1.62
CA VAL A 50 2.69 -11.18 -2.97
C VAL A 50 2.37 -10.01 -3.90
N ARG A 51 1.58 -9.02 -3.44
CA ARG A 51 1.27 -7.83 -4.25
C ARG A 51 2.49 -6.93 -4.48
N ILE A 52 3.39 -6.83 -3.51
CA ILE A 52 4.66 -6.11 -3.67
C ILE A 52 5.51 -6.79 -4.75
N ASP A 53 5.62 -8.12 -4.71
CA ASP A 53 6.37 -8.89 -5.70
C ASP A 53 5.76 -8.76 -7.10
N ASP A 54 4.43 -8.75 -7.22
CA ASP A 54 3.73 -8.51 -8.49
C ASP A 54 4.15 -7.15 -9.09
N LYS A 55 4.21 -6.09 -8.27
CA LYS A 55 4.61 -4.75 -8.71
C LYS A 55 6.09 -4.65 -9.06
N LEU A 56 6.96 -5.26 -8.25
CA LEU A 56 8.39 -5.35 -8.56
C LEU A 56 8.66 -6.11 -9.86
N SER A 57 7.93 -7.20 -10.10
CA SER A 57 8.01 -7.97 -11.34
C SER A 57 7.61 -7.13 -12.55
N ARG A 58 6.52 -6.35 -12.44
CA ARG A 58 6.06 -5.42 -13.49
C ARG A 58 7.11 -4.36 -13.82
N ILE A 59 7.64 -3.69 -12.79
CA ILE A 59 8.70 -2.68 -12.94
C ILE A 59 9.94 -3.29 -13.61
N LYS A 60 10.37 -4.47 -13.14
CA LYS A 60 11.53 -5.18 -13.69
C LYS A 60 11.36 -5.51 -15.18
N ASN A 61 10.16 -5.92 -15.57
CA ASN A 61 9.87 -6.37 -16.92
C ASN A 61 9.50 -5.22 -17.89
N GLN A 62 9.45 -3.97 -17.42
CA GLN A 62 9.11 -2.78 -18.22
C GLN A 62 7.86 -2.98 -19.08
N GLN A 63 6.83 -3.61 -18.52
CA GLN A 63 5.57 -3.84 -19.23
C GLN A 63 4.88 -2.50 -19.47
N ALA A 64 5.13 -1.90 -20.64
CA ALA A 64 4.62 -0.58 -21.04
C ALA A 64 3.17 -0.59 -21.52
N ASP A 65 2.53 -1.77 -21.56
CA ASP A 65 1.20 -1.99 -22.15
C ASP A 65 0.03 -1.84 -21.17
N GLU A 66 0.27 -1.44 -19.91
CA GLU A 66 -0.80 -1.24 -18.93
C GLU A 66 -0.88 0.21 -18.42
N ASP A 67 -2.10 0.73 -18.32
CA ASP A 67 -2.45 2.06 -17.74
C ASP A 67 -2.20 2.16 -16.22
N GLU A 68 -1.51 1.19 -15.62
CA GLU A 68 -1.31 1.08 -14.18
C GLU A 68 0.07 1.59 -13.76
N ASP A 69 0.10 2.58 -12.87
CA ASP A 69 1.34 3.07 -12.27
C ASP A 69 1.87 2.09 -11.21
N ALA A 70 2.73 1.18 -11.67
CA ALA A 70 3.29 0.12 -10.82
C ALA A 70 4.18 0.65 -9.69
N GLU A 71 4.86 1.79 -9.88
CA GLU A 71 5.71 2.39 -8.85
C GLU A 71 4.85 3.03 -7.74
N PHE A 72 3.82 3.79 -8.13
CA PHE A 72 2.90 4.39 -7.18
C PHE A 72 2.09 3.35 -6.39
N ASP A 73 1.68 2.27 -7.05
CA ASP A 73 1.06 1.13 -6.36
C ASP A 73 2.00 0.44 -5.38
N LEU A 74 3.28 0.26 -5.75
CA LEU A 74 4.28 -0.31 -4.86
C LEU A 74 4.44 0.54 -3.59
N LEU A 75 4.51 1.87 -3.72
CA LEU A 75 4.50 2.78 -2.57
C LEU A 75 3.27 2.57 -1.69
N GLY A 76 2.10 2.40 -2.30
CA GLY A 76 0.85 2.11 -1.59
C GLY A 76 0.91 0.81 -0.78
N TYR A 77 1.37 -0.28 -1.38
CA TYR A 77 1.46 -1.58 -0.70
C TYR A 77 2.50 -1.57 0.44
N LEU A 78 3.62 -0.88 0.26
CA LEU A 78 4.61 -0.70 1.33
C LEU A 78 4.03 0.08 2.51
N LEU A 79 3.27 1.16 2.24
CA LEU A 79 2.62 1.94 3.29
C LEU A 79 1.54 1.13 4.03
N LEU A 80 0.74 0.33 3.32
CA LEU A 80 -0.24 -0.57 3.94
C LEU A 80 0.44 -1.61 4.85
N LYS A 81 1.52 -2.24 4.38
CA LYS A 81 2.31 -3.19 5.17
C LYS A 81 2.87 -2.54 6.43
N ARG A 82 3.46 -1.34 6.32
CA ARG A 82 3.96 -0.58 7.46
C ARG A 82 2.86 -0.24 8.45
N THR A 83 1.69 0.18 7.95
CA THR A 83 0.51 0.52 8.76
C THR A 83 0.03 -0.68 9.57
N LEU A 84 -0.10 -1.85 8.94
CA LEU A 84 -0.52 -3.08 9.59
C LEU A 84 0.45 -3.50 10.71
N ILE A 85 1.76 -3.46 10.43
CA ILE A 85 2.79 -3.80 11.42
C ILE A 85 2.70 -2.87 12.64
N ASN A 86 2.62 -1.55 12.42
CA ASN A 86 2.53 -0.58 13.49
C ASN A 86 1.24 -0.73 14.30
N TYR A 87 0.11 -0.98 13.64
CA TYR A 87 -1.17 -1.23 14.30
C TYR A 87 -1.09 -2.45 15.24
N ASN A 88 -0.50 -3.55 14.78
CA ASN A 88 -0.34 -4.77 15.59
C ASN A 88 0.61 -4.54 16.78
N LEU A 89 1.69 -3.79 16.60
CA LEU A 89 2.62 -3.43 17.69
C LEU A 89 1.92 -2.58 18.76
N ASN A 90 1.16 -1.56 18.36
CA ASN A 90 0.46 -0.67 19.27
C ASN A 90 -0.60 -1.42 20.10
N ILE A 91 -1.31 -2.37 19.48
CA ILE A 91 -2.24 -3.25 20.19
C ILE A 91 -1.49 -4.09 21.22
N SER A 92 -0.39 -4.74 20.82
CA SER A 92 0.40 -5.57 21.74
C SER A 92 0.81 -4.78 22.98
N THR A 93 1.30 -3.55 22.81
CA THR A 93 1.73 -2.69 23.93
C THR A 93 0.58 -2.18 24.81
N ALA A 94 -0.63 -2.04 24.28
CA ALA A 94 -1.79 -1.54 25.02
C ALA A 94 -2.43 -2.59 25.94
N TYR A 95 -2.16 -3.87 25.69
CA TYR A 95 -2.69 -5.01 26.45
C TYR A 95 -1.62 -5.76 27.25
N THR A 96 -0.42 -5.19 27.40
CA THR A 96 0.63 -5.68 28.33
C THR A 96 0.64 -4.83 29.59
#